data_AF-A0A413FAP7-F1
#
_entry.id   AF-A0A413FAP7-F1
#
_cell.length_a   1.000
_cell.length_b   1.000
_cell.length_c   1.000
_cell.angle_alpha   90.00
_cell.angle_beta   90.00
_cell.angle_gamma   90.00
#
_symmetry.space_group_name_H-M   'P 1'
#
loop_
_entity.id
_entity.type
_entity.pdbx_description
1 polymer ?
#
loop_
_entity_poly.entity_id
_entity_poly.type
_entity_poly.pdbx_seq_one_letter_code
_entity_poly.pdbx_strand_id
1 'polypeptide(L)'
;MNRRKTETDSEGIIVKGYPLFGILGVIEFVFGWWITLSCLADGTEANPTGGIALCLFVLFVGSGLGFIGYSRRFIRLTDTDIQIRDFLSRTRSYRIDEIQEVCCGRLQICTAKGRDGVLFRLYDYSPVNPGHIFLLQELERRGIRVDVGARMFSTAHFSALHPDPDRRHFSVLLSSFPGRLGDRLTIDGRRLTLHRPFRRDAALRAGELGEGRLRQHRNGKLCLRLYRRDGSRFLELSRPHSPGSDLSIIALLIHLADCSVPLDGLEQLSEDMQAGLRSRYADPRSAAVLFGQEYARHLPLLEQYEAELKEAGLKLLYGPLDRNREGWPEQICLPPADWPDAYECGIFFCLLKDGRMVYSKREEAPLSVFLPVVLRAPLWVSNAFPEFRSGSQDQPALVFFQPFADSDLGNWLKLFRGLAAKGNILVHADEPPVDVQNGGTADPERGGNGF
;
A
#
# COMPACT_ATOMS: atom_id res chain seq x y z
N MET A 1 -48.23 0.45 13.33
CA MET A 1 -47.35 -0.38 14.19
C MET A 1 -46.11 -0.73 13.39
N ASN A 2 -45.15 0.18 13.20
CA ASN A 2 -44.14 0.63 14.17
C ASN A 2 -43.41 -0.53 14.88
N ARG A 3 -42.40 -1.08 14.22
CA ARG A 3 -41.17 -1.49 14.90
C ARG A 3 -40.07 -0.55 14.43
N ARG A 4 -39.77 0.43 15.28
CA ARG A 4 -38.64 1.35 15.16
C ARG A 4 -37.37 0.53 14.88
N LYS A 5 -36.70 0.84 13.77
CA LYS A 5 -35.24 0.68 13.69
C LYS A 5 -34.68 1.61 14.76
N THR A 6 -34.36 1.05 15.91
CA THR A 6 -33.50 1.74 16.87
C THR A 6 -32.12 1.84 16.23
N GLU A 7 -31.63 3.07 16.13
CA GLU A 7 -30.21 3.40 16.05
C GLU A 7 -29.42 2.63 17.12
N THR A 8 -28.09 2.56 16.90
CA THR A 8 -27.04 1.91 17.71
C THR A 8 -26.76 0.44 17.39
N ASP A 9 -26.37 0.17 16.16
CA ASP A 9 -25.20 -0.67 15.90
C ASP A 9 -24.43 0.06 14.80
N SER A 10 -23.48 0.90 15.20
CA SER A 10 -22.42 1.38 14.31
C SER A 10 -21.81 0.14 13.66
N GLU A 11 -22.10 -0.10 12.38
CA GLU A 11 -21.61 -1.25 11.63
C GLU A 11 -20.09 -1.14 11.51
N GLY A 12 -19.39 -1.59 12.56
CA GLY A 12 -17.94 -1.58 12.58
C GLY A 12 -17.36 -2.37 11.41
N ILE A 13 -16.28 -1.89 10.82
CA ILE A 13 -15.63 -2.46 9.62
C ILE A 13 -15.26 -3.92 9.89
N ILE A 14 -15.69 -4.84 9.02
CA ILE A 14 -15.37 -6.27 9.14
C ILE A 14 -14.41 -6.68 8.02
N VAL A 15 -13.14 -6.91 8.38
CA VAL A 15 -12.18 -7.60 7.51
C VAL A 15 -12.37 -9.10 7.68
N LYS A 16 -12.96 -9.77 6.68
CA LYS A 16 -13.20 -11.21 6.69
C LYS A 16 -12.00 -11.98 6.12
N GLY A 17 -11.79 -13.20 6.62
CA GLY A 17 -10.89 -14.16 6.01
C GLY A 17 -11.34 -14.53 4.58
N TYR A 18 -10.43 -15.11 3.79
CA TYR A 18 -10.74 -15.42 2.39
C TYR A 18 -11.78 -16.54 2.29
N PRO A 19 -12.97 -16.29 1.70
CA PRO A 19 -14.04 -17.29 1.62
C PRO A 19 -13.65 -18.49 0.76
N LEU A 20 -12.72 -18.30 -0.18
CA LEU A 20 -12.15 -19.36 -1.01
C LEU A 20 -11.51 -20.48 -0.17
N PHE A 21 -10.82 -20.16 0.93
CA PHE A 21 -10.29 -21.19 1.82
C PHE A 21 -11.39 -21.99 2.50
N GLY A 22 -12.57 -21.39 2.77
CA GLY A 22 -13.70 -22.14 3.31
C GLY A 22 -14.21 -23.19 2.33
N ILE A 23 -14.33 -22.80 1.05
CA ILE A 23 -14.76 -23.70 -0.03
C ILE A 23 -13.72 -24.82 -0.24
N LEU A 24 -12.44 -24.46 -0.37
CA LEU A 24 -11.35 -25.43 -0.51
C LEU A 24 -11.29 -26.37 0.70
N GLY A 25 -11.46 -25.86 1.92
CA GLY A 25 -11.48 -26.65 3.13
C GLY A 25 -12.64 -27.64 3.19
N VAL A 26 -13.84 -27.27 2.71
CA VAL A 26 -14.98 -28.19 2.60
C VAL A 26 -14.70 -29.27 1.56
N ILE A 27 -14.16 -28.91 0.38
CA ILE A 27 -13.79 -29.87 -0.66
C ILE A 27 -12.76 -30.88 -0.12
N GLU A 28 -11.71 -30.38 0.54
CA GLU A 28 -10.64 -31.19 1.10
C GLU A 28 -11.13 -32.09 2.24
N PHE A 29 -12.02 -31.57 3.09
CA PHE A 29 -12.66 -32.34 4.15
C PHE A 29 -13.50 -33.49 3.58
N VAL A 30 -14.39 -33.22 2.61
CA VAL A 30 -15.26 -34.25 2.00
C VAL A 30 -14.43 -35.29 1.24
N PHE A 31 -13.42 -34.85 0.49
CA PHE A 31 -12.53 -35.73 -0.26
C PHE A 31 -11.66 -36.58 0.66
N GLY A 32 -11.10 -35.98 1.72
CA GLY A 32 -10.32 -36.69 2.75
C GLY A 32 -11.14 -37.74 3.48
N TRP A 33 -12.39 -37.43 3.82
CA TRP A 33 -13.34 -38.40 4.38
C TRP A 33 -13.64 -39.54 3.42
N TRP A 34 -13.90 -39.24 2.14
CA TRP A 34 -14.13 -40.25 1.11
C TRP A 34 -12.94 -41.20 1.01
N ILE A 35 -11.73 -40.70 0.77
CA ILE A 35 -10.53 -41.53 0.61
C ILE A 35 -10.30 -42.40 1.85
N THR A 36 -10.42 -41.82 3.04
CA THR A 36 -10.21 -42.56 4.29
C THR A 36 -11.21 -43.71 4.41
N LEU A 37 -12.50 -43.45 4.14
CA LEU A 37 -13.54 -44.47 4.19
C LEU A 37 -13.35 -45.54 3.10
N SER A 38 -12.91 -45.17 1.90
CA SER A 38 -12.59 -46.14 0.84
C SER A 38 -11.41 -47.03 1.22
N CYS A 39 -10.32 -46.47 1.78
CA CYS A 39 -9.19 -47.27 2.24
C CYS A 39 -9.52 -48.18 3.44
N LEU A 40 -10.47 -47.76 4.30
CA LEU A 40 -10.98 -48.58 5.40
C LEU A 40 -11.92 -49.68 4.90
N ALA A 41 -12.71 -49.42 3.85
CA ALA A 41 -13.60 -50.39 3.22
C ALA A 41 -12.81 -51.48 2.45
N ASP A 42 -11.70 -51.13 1.81
CA ASP A 42 -10.79 -52.08 1.13
C ASP A 42 -9.92 -52.90 2.11
N GLY A 43 -9.90 -52.53 3.40
CA GLY A 43 -9.07 -53.16 4.44
C GLY A 43 -9.57 -54.52 4.95
N THR A 44 -10.33 -55.28 4.16
CA THR A 44 -10.85 -56.61 4.55
C THR A 44 -9.82 -57.73 4.49
N GLU A 45 -8.63 -57.51 3.93
CA GLU A 45 -7.52 -58.47 4.00
C GLU A 45 -6.24 -57.80 4.48
N ALA A 46 -5.60 -58.43 5.47
CA ALA A 46 -4.52 -57.90 6.30
C ALA A 46 -3.44 -57.12 5.51
N ASN A 47 -3.43 -55.79 5.60
CA ASN A 47 -2.36 -54.96 5.02
C ASN A 47 -2.24 -53.59 5.75
N PRO A 48 -1.11 -52.87 5.63
CA PRO A 48 -0.78 -51.61 6.32
C PRO A 48 -1.62 -50.40 5.86
N THR A 49 -2.72 -50.64 5.15
CA THR A 49 -3.65 -49.67 4.57
C THR A 49 -4.35 -48.82 5.61
N GLY A 50 -4.61 -49.35 6.82
CA GLY A 50 -5.22 -48.58 7.91
C GLY A 50 -4.35 -47.44 8.44
N GLY A 51 -3.02 -47.64 8.50
CA GLY A 51 -2.07 -46.59 8.89
C GLY A 51 -1.98 -45.48 7.84
N ILE A 52 -2.03 -45.84 6.56
CA ILE A 52 -2.09 -44.89 5.44
C ILE A 52 -3.41 -44.12 5.47
N ALA A 53 -4.54 -44.80 5.70
CA ALA A 53 -5.86 -44.18 5.85
C ALA A 53 -5.87 -43.16 7.00
N LEU A 54 -5.29 -43.51 8.16
CA LEU A 54 -5.18 -42.58 9.30
C LEU A 54 -4.29 -41.37 8.97
N CYS A 55 -3.16 -41.58 8.28
CA CYS A 55 -2.28 -40.49 7.86
C CYS A 55 -2.97 -39.55 6.86
N LEU A 56 -3.68 -40.10 5.87
CA LEU A 56 -4.44 -39.33 4.89
C LEU A 56 -5.61 -38.60 5.55
N PHE A 57 -6.29 -39.22 6.51
CA PHE A 57 -7.34 -38.58 7.30
C PHE A 57 -6.80 -37.37 8.05
N VAL A 58 -5.74 -37.52 8.83
CA VAL A 58 -5.14 -36.41 9.57
C VAL A 58 -4.67 -35.31 8.63
N LEU A 59 -4.11 -35.67 7.48
CA LEU A 59 -3.57 -34.71 6.52
C LEU A 59 -4.68 -33.92 5.82
N PHE A 60 -5.69 -34.57 5.23
CA PHE A 60 -6.75 -33.94 4.44
C PHE A 60 -7.93 -33.43 5.27
N VAL A 61 -8.39 -34.21 6.26
CA VAL A 61 -9.50 -33.80 7.13
C VAL A 61 -9.03 -32.76 8.13
N GLY A 62 -7.81 -32.91 8.67
CA GLY A 62 -7.19 -31.93 9.54
C GLY A 62 -6.89 -30.60 8.84
N SER A 63 -6.30 -30.64 7.63
CA SER A 63 -6.10 -29.43 6.82
C SER A 63 -7.44 -28.79 6.43
N GLY A 64 -8.43 -29.59 6.00
CA GLY A 64 -9.76 -29.12 5.61
C GLY A 64 -10.48 -28.39 6.74
N LEU A 65 -10.47 -28.96 7.96
CA LEU A 65 -10.96 -28.28 9.16
C LEU A 65 -10.17 -27.00 9.47
N GLY A 66 -8.85 -27.03 9.27
CA GLY A 66 -7.98 -25.85 9.39
C GLY A 66 -8.39 -24.72 8.44
N PHE A 67 -8.62 -25.03 7.17
CA PHE A 67 -9.07 -24.08 6.15
C PHE A 67 -10.48 -23.54 6.40
N ILE A 68 -11.41 -24.39 6.85
CA ILE A 68 -12.76 -23.98 7.26
C ILE A 68 -12.66 -23.02 8.46
N GLY A 69 -11.89 -23.37 9.50
CA GLY A 69 -11.65 -22.48 10.64
C GLY A 69 -11.00 -21.16 10.24
N TYR A 70 -10.04 -21.21 9.33
CA TYR A 70 -9.36 -20.03 8.79
C TYR A 70 -10.31 -19.08 8.05
N SER A 71 -11.25 -19.61 7.27
CA SER A 71 -12.27 -18.80 6.56
C SER A 71 -13.23 -18.04 7.48
N ARG A 72 -13.36 -18.48 8.73
CA ARG A 72 -14.25 -17.85 9.74
C ARG A 72 -13.56 -16.74 10.53
N ARG A 73 -12.27 -16.50 10.28
CA ARG A 73 -11.54 -15.38 10.88
C ARG A 73 -12.16 -14.06 10.45
N PHE A 74 -12.24 -13.13 11.38
CA PHE A 74 -12.55 -11.76 11.05
C PHE A 74 -11.85 -10.81 12.03
N ILE A 75 -11.62 -9.60 11.55
CA ILE A 75 -11.25 -8.45 12.37
C ILE A 75 -12.39 -7.46 12.24
N ARG A 76 -13.03 -7.10 13.35
CA ARG A 76 -14.07 -6.08 13.39
C ARG A 76 -13.54 -4.86 14.15
N LEU A 77 -13.58 -3.71 13.52
CA LEU A 77 -13.20 -2.44 14.13
C LEU A 77 -14.46 -1.65 14.45
N THR A 78 -14.70 -1.33 15.71
CA THR A 78 -15.75 -0.40 16.14
C THR A 78 -15.12 0.93 16.55
N ASP A 79 -15.94 1.88 17.02
CA ASP A 79 -15.44 3.18 17.48
C ASP A 79 -14.53 3.07 18.71
N THR A 80 -14.66 2.02 19.52
CA THR A 80 -13.91 1.86 20.77
C THR A 80 -13.01 0.63 20.80
N ASP A 81 -13.33 -0.40 20.01
CA ASP A 81 -12.75 -1.73 20.17
C ASP A 81 -12.34 -2.37 18.85
N ILE A 82 -11.31 -3.21 18.92
CA ILE A 82 -10.94 -4.17 17.88
C ILE A 82 -11.31 -5.57 18.36
N GLN A 83 -12.21 -6.21 17.63
CA GLN A 83 -12.57 -7.60 17.85
C GLN A 83 -11.87 -8.49 16.83
N ILE A 84 -11.19 -9.52 17.31
CA ILE A 84 -10.46 -10.47 16.47
C ILE A 84 -11.01 -11.86 16.74
N ARG A 85 -11.53 -12.49 15.71
CA ARG A 85 -11.87 -13.92 15.73
C ARG A 85 -10.73 -14.74 15.16
N ASP A 86 -10.20 -15.65 15.97
CA ASP A 86 -9.16 -16.58 15.54
C ASP A 86 -9.73 -17.76 14.73
N PHE A 87 -8.84 -18.66 14.27
CA PHE A 87 -9.24 -19.85 13.50
C PHE A 87 -10.07 -20.86 14.32
N LEU A 88 -9.99 -20.80 15.65
CA LEU A 88 -10.79 -21.62 16.55
C LEU A 88 -12.14 -20.97 16.86
N SER A 89 -12.51 -19.93 16.11
CA SER A 89 -13.74 -19.15 16.29
C SER A 89 -13.84 -18.43 17.65
N ARG A 90 -12.73 -18.30 18.40
CA ARG A 90 -12.70 -17.53 19.64
C ARG A 90 -12.55 -16.06 19.31
N THR A 91 -13.44 -15.25 19.87
CA THR A 91 -13.41 -13.79 19.70
C THR A 91 -12.71 -13.15 20.89
N ARG A 92 -11.71 -12.32 20.62
CA ARG A 92 -11.06 -11.45 21.61
C ARG A 92 -11.38 -10.00 21.28
N SER A 93 -11.58 -9.18 22.29
CA SER A 93 -11.81 -7.73 22.15
C SER A 93 -10.67 -6.99 22.82
N TYR A 94 -10.16 -5.95 22.15
CA TYR A 94 -9.10 -5.07 22.63
C TYR A 94 -9.57 -3.63 22.49
N ARG A 95 -9.36 -2.79 23.51
CA ARG A 95 -9.67 -1.37 23.38
C ARG A 95 -8.65 -0.70 22.47
N ILE A 96 -9.11 0.18 21.59
CA ILE A 96 -8.24 0.87 20.63
C ILE A 96 -7.21 1.74 21.37
N ASP A 97 -7.62 2.40 22.46
CA ASP A 97 -6.75 3.25 23.29
C ASP A 97 -5.59 2.50 23.97
N GLU A 98 -5.70 1.18 24.10
CA GLU A 98 -4.63 0.34 24.64
C GLU A 98 -3.52 0.10 23.60
N ILE A 99 -3.82 0.29 22.31
CA ILE A 99 -2.89 0.06 21.20
C ILE A 99 -2.05 1.33 21.01
N GLN A 100 -0.76 1.22 21.24
CA GLN A 100 0.19 2.32 21.05
C GLN A 100 0.92 2.21 19.71
N GLU A 101 1.24 0.98 19.30
CA GLU A 101 2.08 0.73 18.14
C GLU A 101 1.63 -0.55 17.41
N VAL A 102 1.56 -0.50 16.08
CA VAL A 102 1.39 -1.66 15.22
C VAL A 102 2.62 -1.81 14.36
N CYS A 103 3.39 -2.88 14.56
CA CYS A 103 4.61 -3.18 13.79
C CYS A 103 4.43 -4.41 12.93
N CYS A 104 4.97 -4.42 11.71
CA CYS A 104 5.04 -5.66 10.93
C CYS A 104 6.41 -6.35 11.05
N GLY A 105 6.41 -7.61 11.46
CA GLY A 105 7.61 -8.43 11.60
C GLY A 105 7.99 -9.24 10.35
N ARG A 106 9.01 -10.11 10.52
CA ARG A 106 9.71 -10.95 9.53
C ARG A 106 8.85 -11.82 8.58
N LEU A 107 7.55 -11.97 8.83
CA LEU A 107 6.64 -12.89 8.13
C LEU A 107 5.33 -12.24 7.68
N GLN A 108 5.31 -10.91 7.50
CA GLN A 108 4.06 -10.15 7.34
C GLN A 108 3.10 -10.32 8.54
N ILE A 109 3.66 -10.56 9.72
CA ILE A 109 2.89 -10.65 10.95
C ILE A 109 2.77 -9.25 11.52
N CYS A 110 1.58 -8.67 11.47
CA CYS A 110 1.29 -7.39 12.12
C CYS A 110 1.09 -7.62 13.62
N THR A 111 1.96 -7.01 14.41
CA THR A 111 1.98 -7.12 15.87
C THR A 111 1.48 -5.81 16.44
N ALA A 112 0.32 -5.85 17.10
CA ALA A 112 -0.20 -4.73 17.87
C ALA A 112 0.38 -4.79 19.29
N LYS A 113 0.94 -3.68 19.74
CA LYS A 113 1.56 -3.51 21.05
C LYS A 113 0.83 -2.40 21.81
N GLY A 114 0.66 -2.65 23.10
CA GLY A 114 0.26 -1.66 24.08
C GLY A 114 1.42 -1.31 25.00
N ARG A 115 1.10 -0.64 26.11
CA ARG A 115 2.09 -0.17 27.09
C ARG A 115 2.97 -1.29 27.65
N ASP A 116 2.36 -2.44 27.94
CA ASP A 116 3.01 -3.55 28.66
C ASP A 116 3.51 -4.68 27.72
N GLY A 117 3.48 -4.45 26.40
CA GLY A 117 3.99 -5.40 25.41
C GLY A 117 2.98 -5.76 24.32
N VAL A 118 3.07 -6.99 23.81
CA VAL A 118 2.27 -7.45 22.67
C VAL A 118 0.83 -7.77 23.09
N LEU A 119 -0.14 -7.08 22.50
CA LEU A 119 -1.57 -7.33 22.71
C LEU A 119 -2.04 -8.50 21.85
N PHE A 120 -1.77 -8.44 20.55
CA PHE A 120 -2.12 -9.49 19.60
C PHE A 120 -1.21 -9.47 18.36
N ARG A 121 -1.27 -10.57 17.60
CA ARG A 121 -0.58 -10.75 16.32
C ARG A 121 -1.56 -11.17 15.24
N LEU A 122 -1.51 -10.49 14.11
CA LEU A 122 -2.24 -10.80 12.89
C LEU A 122 -1.27 -11.54 11.95
N TYR A 123 -1.50 -12.83 11.77
CA TYR A 123 -0.57 -13.72 11.07
C TYR A 123 -0.72 -13.71 9.54
N ASP A 124 -1.76 -13.05 9.02
CA ASP A 124 -2.13 -13.06 7.60
C ASP A 124 -2.32 -11.65 7.06
N TYR A 125 -1.63 -10.67 7.65
CA TYR A 125 -1.66 -9.33 7.10
C TYR A 125 -1.12 -9.38 5.68
N SER A 126 -1.88 -8.78 4.77
CA SER A 126 -1.56 -8.72 3.35
C SER A 126 -1.65 -7.27 2.92
N PRO A 127 -0.56 -6.67 2.43
CA PRO A 127 -0.55 -5.29 1.97
C PRO A 127 -1.32 -5.07 0.66
N VAL A 128 -1.88 -6.13 0.08
CA VAL A 128 -2.77 -6.06 -1.08
C VAL A 128 -4.24 -6.25 -0.71
N ASN A 129 -4.56 -6.54 0.55
CA ASN A 129 -5.94 -6.66 1.02
C ASN A 129 -6.48 -5.28 1.41
N PRO A 130 -7.49 -4.73 0.71
CA PRO A 130 -8.03 -3.40 0.99
C PRO A 130 -8.51 -3.24 2.43
N GLY A 131 -9.11 -4.28 3.02
CA GLY A 131 -9.58 -4.25 4.41
C GLY A 131 -8.43 -4.14 5.42
N HIS A 132 -7.29 -4.78 5.15
CA HIS A 132 -6.11 -4.63 5.99
C HIS A 132 -5.45 -3.25 5.84
N ILE A 133 -5.44 -2.69 4.62
CA ILE A 133 -4.96 -1.32 4.39
C ILE A 133 -5.83 -0.32 5.13
N PHE A 134 -7.16 -0.43 4.98
CA PHE A 134 -8.11 0.45 5.63
C PHE A 134 -8.01 0.37 7.16
N LEU A 135 -7.92 -0.83 7.73
CA LEU A 135 -7.71 -1.02 9.17
C LEU A 135 -6.50 -0.24 9.67
N LEU A 136 -5.37 -0.33 8.97
CA LEU A 136 -4.16 0.40 9.35
C LEU A 136 -4.29 1.92 9.18
N GLN A 137 -4.98 2.38 8.14
CA GLN A 137 -5.27 3.81 7.93
C GLN A 137 -6.14 4.37 9.06
N GLU A 138 -7.15 3.61 9.50
CA GLU A 138 -8.05 4.03 10.58
C GLU A 138 -7.34 4.07 11.94
N LEU A 139 -6.40 3.15 12.19
CA LEU A 139 -5.55 3.20 13.38
C LEU A 139 -4.61 4.42 13.35
N GLU A 140 -4.01 4.73 12.20
CA GLU A 140 -3.20 5.94 12.02
C GLU A 140 -4.00 7.23 12.27
N ARG A 141 -5.24 7.31 11.77
CA ARG A 141 -6.13 8.47 12.00
C ARG A 141 -6.39 8.72 13.48
N ARG A 142 -6.45 7.65 14.27
CA ARG A 142 -6.64 7.71 15.72
C ARG A 142 -5.33 7.99 16.48
N GLY A 143 -4.25 8.32 15.77
CA GLY A 143 -2.95 8.67 16.36
C GLY A 143 -2.10 7.47 16.76
N ILE A 144 -2.50 6.24 16.40
CA ILE A 144 -1.72 5.03 16.72
C ILE A 144 -0.53 4.95 15.76
N ARG A 145 0.65 4.63 16.30
CA ARG A 145 1.85 4.47 15.48
C ARG A 145 1.75 3.19 14.66
N VAL A 146 1.65 3.31 13.34
CA VAL A 146 1.67 2.15 12.43
C VAL A 146 2.98 2.13 11.66
N ASP A 147 3.79 1.11 11.93
CA ASP A 147 5.11 0.89 11.33
C ASP A 147 5.14 -0.46 10.61
N VAL A 148 4.57 -0.49 9.40
CA VAL A 148 4.39 -1.69 8.60
C VAL A 148 5.19 -1.56 7.32
N GLY A 149 6.24 -2.38 7.16
CA GLY A 149 7.25 -2.24 6.08
C GLY A 149 6.74 -2.28 4.63
N ALA A 150 5.48 -2.66 4.39
CA ALA A 150 4.83 -2.60 3.09
C ALA A 150 4.06 -1.29 2.83
N ARG A 151 4.04 -0.37 3.81
CA ARG A 151 3.48 0.98 3.65
C ARG A 151 4.56 1.97 3.27
N MET A 152 4.13 2.98 2.51
CA MET A 152 4.94 4.16 2.19
C MET A 152 5.47 4.86 3.46
N PHE A 153 4.70 4.84 4.55
CA PHE A 153 5.06 5.43 5.84
C PHE A 153 5.59 4.42 6.86
N SER A 154 6.66 3.68 6.54
CA SER A 154 7.33 2.80 7.51
C SER A 154 8.71 3.30 7.87
N THR A 155 9.16 3.07 9.11
CA THR A 155 10.56 3.40 9.51
C THR A 155 11.55 2.72 8.59
N ALA A 156 11.23 1.51 8.12
CA ALA A 156 12.02 0.79 7.14
C ALA A 156 12.14 1.57 5.83
N HIS A 157 11.06 2.18 5.34
CA HIS A 157 11.10 3.01 4.12
C HIS A 157 11.87 4.31 4.34
N PHE A 158 11.62 5.03 5.45
CA PHE A 158 12.36 6.25 5.79
C PHE A 158 13.87 5.98 5.95
N SER A 159 14.22 4.88 6.62
CA SER A 159 15.62 4.43 6.78
C SER A 159 16.23 3.98 5.45
N ALA A 160 15.45 3.39 4.55
CA ALA A 160 15.95 2.90 3.27
C ALA A 160 16.29 4.03 2.29
N LEU A 161 15.58 5.16 2.37
CA LEU A 161 15.79 6.31 1.49
C LEU A 161 16.70 7.39 2.10
N HIS A 162 17.23 7.21 3.32
CA HIS A 162 18.00 8.24 4.03
C HIS A 162 19.05 8.88 3.11
N PRO A 163 19.23 10.23 3.06
CA PRO A 163 20.12 10.88 2.09
C PRO A 163 21.54 10.32 2.10
N ASP A 164 22.11 10.13 3.30
CA ASP A 164 23.39 9.48 3.51
C ASP A 164 23.26 7.94 3.41
N PRO A 165 23.92 7.28 2.42
CA PRO A 165 23.91 5.83 2.27
C PRO A 165 24.48 5.08 3.47
N ASP A 166 25.38 5.70 4.24
CA ASP A 166 26.02 5.07 5.40
C ASP A 166 25.07 4.97 6.61
N ARG A 167 23.97 5.73 6.60
CA ARG A 167 22.92 5.69 7.63
C ARG A 167 21.70 4.86 7.22
N ARG A 168 21.69 4.28 6.01
CA ARG A 168 20.56 3.48 5.54
C ARG A 168 20.53 2.13 6.23
N HIS A 169 19.36 1.75 6.76
CA HIS A 169 19.16 0.42 7.34
C HIS A 169 17.80 -0.15 6.94
N PHE A 170 17.80 -1.22 6.15
CA PHE A 170 16.57 -1.86 5.68
C PHE A 170 16.78 -3.31 5.25
N SER A 171 15.69 -4.02 4.98
CA SER A 171 15.77 -5.40 4.50
C SER A 171 14.87 -5.65 3.30
N VAL A 172 15.34 -6.51 2.41
CA VAL A 172 14.66 -6.90 1.18
C VAL A 172 14.42 -8.41 1.23
N LEU A 173 13.16 -8.80 1.15
CA LEU A 173 12.78 -10.20 0.99
C LEU A 173 13.01 -10.62 -0.47
N LEU A 174 13.69 -11.74 -0.65
CA LEU A 174 14.04 -12.23 -1.98
C LEU A 174 12.97 -13.19 -2.55
N SER A 175 12.06 -13.67 -1.69
CA SER A 175 10.91 -14.49 -2.08
C SER A 175 9.62 -13.68 -2.16
N SER A 176 8.81 -13.95 -3.18
CA SER A 176 7.51 -13.31 -3.43
C SER A 176 6.40 -13.72 -2.45
N PHE A 177 6.55 -14.84 -1.76
CA PHE A 177 5.50 -15.38 -0.90
C PHE A 177 5.71 -15.00 0.58
N PRO A 178 4.74 -14.30 1.20
CA PRO A 178 4.68 -14.15 2.63
C PRO A 178 4.66 -15.53 3.31
N GLY A 179 5.43 -15.72 4.37
CA GLY A 179 5.37 -16.95 5.18
C GLY A 179 6.33 -18.08 4.79
N ARG A 180 7.03 -18.01 3.64
CA ARG A 180 8.19 -18.91 3.42
C ARG A 180 9.42 -18.33 4.13
N LEU A 181 10.19 -19.19 4.80
CA LEU A 181 11.59 -18.92 5.16
C LEU A 181 12.35 -18.71 3.84
N GLY A 182 12.34 -17.48 3.34
CA GLY A 182 13.03 -17.07 2.12
C GLY A 182 14.36 -16.40 2.45
N ASP A 183 15.27 -16.39 1.49
CA ASP A 183 16.50 -15.62 1.60
C ASP A 183 16.15 -14.12 1.78
N ARG A 184 16.94 -13.44 2.61
CA ARG A 184 16.73 -12.02 2.94
C ARG A 184 18.03 -11.26 2.81
N LEU A 185 18.00 -10.14 2.11
CA LEU A 185 19.11 -9.20 2.08
C LEU A 185 18.87 -8.12 3.13
N THR A 186 19.83 -7.90 4.03
CA THR A 186 19.83 -6.77 4.96
C THR A 186 20.90 -5.79 4.53
N ILE A 187 20.54 -4.51 4.51
CA ILE A 187 21.43 -3.37 4.26
C ILE A 187 21.64 -2.65 5.58
N ASP A 188 22.89 -2.45 5.95
CA ASP A 188 23.33 -1.70 7.13
C ASP A 188 24.49 -0.79 6.72
N GLY A 189 24.15 0.47 6.42
CA GLY A 189 25.01 1.38 5.67
C GLY A 189 25.45 0.75 4.35
N ARG A 190 26.76 0.72 4.10
CA ARG A 190 27.35 0.05 2.92
C ARG A 190 27.51 -1.46 3.06
N ARG A 191 27.10 -2.09 4.16
CA ARG A 191 27.22 -3.54 4.36
C ARG A 191 25.96 -4.24 3.86
N LEU A 192 26.12 -5.17 2.94
CA LEU A 192 25.09 -6.05 2.43
C LEU A 192 25.25 -7.43 3.05
N THR A 193 24.24 -7.90 3.78
CA THR A 193 24.23 -9.24 4.40
C THR A 193 23.08 -10.07 3.86
N LEU A 194 23.41 -11.13 3.14
CA LEU A 194 22.47 -12.11 2.61
C LEU A 194 22.28 -13.24 3.62
N HIS A 195 21.12 -13.24 4.27
CA HIS A 195 20.67 -14.29 5.16
C HIS A 195 19.99 -15.40 4.37
N ARG A 196 20.43 -16.64 4.59
CA ARG A 196 19.88 -17.81 3.91
C ARG A 196 19.45 -18.85 4.94
N PRO A 197 18.17 -19.27 4.95
CA PRO A 197 17.74 -20.35 5.84
C PRO A 197 18.60 -21.59 5.65
N PHE A 198 19.07 -22.18 6.75
CA PHE A 198 19.85 -23.42 6.77
C PHE A 198 21.21 -23.34 6.05
N ARG A 199 21.69 -22.14 5.70
CA ARG A 199 23.01 -21.90 5.10
C ARG A 199 23.75 -20.80 5.87
N ARG A 200 25.06 -20.71 5.67
CA ARG A 200 25.83 -19.60 6.22
C ARG A 200 25.44 -18.30 5.53
N ASP A 201 25.28 -17.26 6.34
CA ASP A 201 25.10 -15.91 5.86
C ASP A 201 26.33 -15.47 5.05
N ALA A 202 26.08 -14.71 3.98
CA ALA A 202 27.14 -14.10 3.18
C ALA A 202 27.07 -12.59 3.35
N ALA A 203 28.19 -11.94 3.63
CA ALA A 203 28.25 -10.50 3.77
C ALA A 203 29.32 -9.91 2.85
N LEU A 204 29.04 -8.73 2.32
CA LEU A 204 29.99 -7.93 1.53
C LEU A 204 29.74 -6.44 1.74
N ARG A 205 30.69 -5.61 1.32
CA ARG A 205 30.49 -4.16 1.22
C ARG A 205 30.04 -3.77 -0.17
N ALA A 206 29.22 -2.74 -0.31
CA ALA A 206 28.72 -2.25 -1.60
C ALA A 206 29.86 -2.02 -2.61
N GLY A 207 31.00 -1.48 -2.16
CA GLY A 207 32.18 -1.27 -3.00
C GLY A 207 32.83 -2.55 -3.52
N GLU A 208 32.55 -3.73 -2.96
CA GLU A 208 33.05 -5.03 -3.42
C GLU A 208 32.19 -5.62 -4.55
N LEU A 209 31.04 -5.01 -4.84
CA LEU A 209 30.24 -5.32 -6.02
C LEU A 209 30.94 -4.79 -7.28
N GLY A 210 30.90 -5.58 -8.34
CA GLY A 210 31.41 -5.21 -9.65
C GLY A 210 30.32 -4.60 -10.52
N GLU A 211 29.18 -5.28 -10.61
CA GLU A 211 28.05 -4.85 -11.44
C GLU A 211 26.74 -5.47 -10.93
N GLY A 212 25.63 -4.79 -11.22
CA GLY A 212 24.28 -5.31 -11.12
C GLY A 212 23.65 -5.37 -12.51
N ARG A 213 23.05 -6.52 -12.85
CA ARG A 213 22.28 -6.68 -14.10
C ARG A 213 20.81 -6.79 -13.77
N LEU A 214 20.02 -5.91 -14.35
CA LEU A 214 18.59 -5.83 -14.15
C LEU A 214 17.85 -6.20 -15.44
N ARG A 215 16.81 -7.01 -15.31
CA ARG A 215 15.94 -7.38 -16.43
C ARG A 215 14.51 -7.51 -15.96
N GLN A 216 13.59 -6.80 -16.62
CA GLN A 216 12.17 -7.01 -16.46
C GLN A 216 11.66 -7.90 -17.60
N HIS A 217 11.01 -8.99 -17.25
CA HIS A 217 10.38 -9.90 -18.22
C HIS A 217 8.99 -9.38 -18.60
N ARG A 218 8.50 -9.77 -19.78
CA ARG A 218 7.15 -9.41 -20.27
C ARG A 218 6.00 -9.81 -19.33
N ASN A 219 6.21 -10.80 -18.48
CA ASN A 219 5.26 -11.22 -17.45
C ASN A 219 5.32 -10.36 -16.17
N GLY A 220 5.97 -9.20 -16.22
CA GLY A 220 6.17 -8.31 -15.07
C GLY A 220 7.19 -8.82 -14.05
N LYS A 221 7.89 -9.94 -14.30
CA LYS A 221 8.89 -10.46 -13.36
C LYS A 221 10.16 -9.63 -13.44
N LEU A 222 10.55 -9.02 -12.33
CA LEU A 222 11.82 -8.33 -12.16
C LEU A 222 12.91 -9.33 -11.75
N CYS A 223 14.04 -9.32 -12.45
CA CYS A 223 15.22 -10.09 -12.13
C CYS A 223 16.43 -9.16 -11.94
N LEU A 224 16.96 -9.11 -10.72
CA LEU A 224 18.20 -8.41 -10.38
C LEU A 224 19.26 -9.44 -10.04
N ARG A 225 20.43 -9.34 -10.68
CA ARG A 225 21.61 -10.15 -10.36
C ARG A 225 22.75 -9.24 -9.95
N LEU A 226 23.34 -9.48 -8.78
CA LEU A 226 24.51 -8.74 -8.30
C LEU A 226 25.74 -9.62 -8.38
N TYR A 227 26.79 -9.09 -8.98
CA TYR A 227 28.08 -9.74 -9.17
C TYR A 227 29.15 -9.02 -8.36
N ARG A 228 30.08 -9.81 -7.82
CA ARG A 228 31.30 -9.29 -7.20
C ARG A 228 32.28 -8.87 -8.29
N ARG A 229 33.32 -8.13 -7.92
CA ARG A 229 34.39 -7.72 -8.85
C ARG A 229 35.14 -8.90 -9.49
N ASP A 230 35.14 -10.07 -8.86
CA ASP A 230 35.71 -11.31 -9.40
C ASP A 230 34.79 -12.02 -10.42
N GLY A 231 33.64 -11.42 -10.76
CA GLY A 231 32.63 -11.99 -11.67
C GLY A 231 31.74 -13.05 -11.04
N SER A 232 31.98 -13.45 -9.78
CA SER A 232 31.13 -14.40 -9.09
C SER A 232 29.80 -13.77 -8.67
N ARG A 233 28.72 -14.56 -8.74
CA ARG A 233 27.38 -14.09 -8.40
C ARG A 233 27.16 -14.08 -6.88
N PHE A 234 26.85 -12.91 -6.33
CA PHE A 234 26.50 -12.75 -4.93
C PHE A 234 25.02 -13.01 -4.67
N LEU A 235 24.16 -12.38 -5.48
CA LEU A 235 22.72 -12.36 -5.30
C LEU A 235 22.00 -12.57 -6.63
N GLU A 236 20.92 -13.35 -6.60
CA GLU A 236 19.89 -13.35 -7.62
C GLU A 236 18.55 -13.14 -6.94
N LEU A 237 17.87 -12.07 -7.35
CA LEU A 237 16.55 -11.69 -6.90
C LEU A 237 15.63 -11.82 -8.10
N SER A 238 14.56 -12.60 -7.97
CA SER A 238 13.62 -12.83 -9.08
C SER A 238 12.20 -12.90 -8.54
N ARG A 239 11.42 -11.85 -8.78
CA ARG A 239 10.06 -11.72 -8.24
C ARG A 239 9.09 -11.06 -9.22
N PRO A 240 7.80 -11.43 -9.18
CA PRO A 240 6.77 -10.66 -9.87
C PRO A 240 6.71 -9.24 -9.31
N HIS A 241 6.47 -8.27 -10.18
CA HIS A 241 6.14 -6.89 -9.81
C HIS A 241 4.87 -6.88 -8.93
N SER A 242 4.93 -6.22 -7.78
CA SER A 242 3.75 -6.00 -6.94
C SER A 242 3.90 -4.73 -6.09
N PRO A 243 2.91 -3.81 -6.10
CA PRO A 243 3.08 -2.43 -5.62
C PRO A 243 3.68 -2.29 -4.21
N GLY A 244 3.31 -3.16 -3.27
CA GLY A 244 3.85 -3.14 -1.89
C GLY A 244 5.23 -3.79 -1.73
N SER A 245 5.60 -4.74 -2.61
CA SER A 245 6.93 -5.37 -2.60
C SER A 245 7.99 -4.52 -3.28
N ASP A 246 7.53 -3.64 -4.18
CA ASP A 246 8.39 -2.86 -5.08
C ASP A 246 9.17 -1.76 -4.33
N LEU A 247 8.62 -1.22 -3.23
CA LEU A 247 9.26 -0.18 -2.43
C LEU A 247 10.63 -0.61 -1.88
N SER A 248 10.75 -1.85 -1.39
CA SER A 248 12.02 -2.40 -0.88
C SER A 248 13.06 -2.61 -1.98
N ILE A 249 12.63 -2.86 -3.22
CA ILE A 249 13.54 -3.01 -4.37
C ILE A 249 13.97 -1.66 -4.86
N ILE A 250 13.02 -0.73 -5.00
CA ILE A 250 13.28 0.64 -5.40
C ILE A 250 14.35 1.22 -4.46
N ALA A 251 14.18 1.07 -3.15
CA ALA A 251 15.18 1.54 -2.19
C ALA A 251 16.53 0.80 -2.32
N LEU A 252 16.52 -0.50 -2.62
CA LEU A 252 17.76 -1.24 -2.91
C LEU A 252 18.48 -0.70 -4.16
N LEU A 253 17.75 -0.46 -5.24
CA LEU A 253 18.29 0.04 -6.49
C LEU A 253 18.87 1.45 -6.30
N ILE A 254 18.13 2.34 -5.63
CA ILE A 254 18.61 3.68 -5.25
C ILE A 254 19.88 3.57 -4.40
N HIS A 255 19.89 2.70 -3.38
CA HIS A 255 21.07 2.49 -2.52
C HIS A 255 22.30 1.99 -3.28
N LEU A 256 22.12 1.05 -4.21
CA LEU A 256 23.21 0.55 -5.04
C LEU A 256 23.76 1.63 -5.97
N ALA A 257 22.87 2.42 -6.60
CA ALA A 257 23.26 3.56 -7.43
C ALA A 257 24.04 4.61 -6.63
N ASP A 258 23.56 5.00 -5.44
CA ASP A 258 24.23 5.98 -4.57
C ASP A 258 25.58 5.45 -4.04
N CYS A 259 25.72 4.13 -3.87
CA CYS A 259 26.99 3.49 -3.56
C CYS A 259 27.92 3.33 -4.78
N SER A 260 27.57 3.91 -5.94
CA SER A 260 28.32 3.84 -7.20
C SER A 260 28.49 2.42 -7.73
N VAL A 261 27.54 1.53 -7.47
CA VAL A 261 27.50 0.21 -8.10
C VAL A 261 26.91 0.37 -9.51
N PRO A 262 27.62 -0.04 -10.58
CA PRO A 262 27.08 -0.01 -11.93
C PRO A 262 25.82 -0.88 -12.04
N LEU A 263 24.73 -0.34 -12.58
CA LEU A 263 23.46 -1.03 -12.75
C LEU A 263 23.02 -0.99 -14.23
N ASP A 264 23.17 -2.12 -14.92
CA ASP A 264 22.75 -2.27 -16.31
C ASP A 264 21.27 -2.64 -16.40
N GLY A 265 20.55 -2.04 -17.35
CA GLY A 265 19.14 -2.35 -17.60
C GLY A 265 18.16 -1.53 -16.75
N LEU A 266 18.63 -0.49 -16.07
CA LEU A 266 17.75 0.46 -15.38
C LEU A 266 16.79 1.11 -16.37
N GLU A 267 17.26 1.54 -17.53
CA GLU A 267 16.50 2.19 -18.60
C GLU A 267 15.40 1.30 -19.21
N GLN A 268 15.48 -0.03 -19.04
CA GLN A 268 14.52 -1.01 -19.58
C GLN A 268 13.39 -1.33 -18.61
N LEU A 269 13.37 -0.70 -17.42
CA LEU A 269 12.30 -0.84 -16.46
C LEU A 269 11.02 -0.15 -16.91
N SER A 270 9.89 -0.66 -16.43
CA SER A 270 8.58 -0.05 -16.59
C SER A 270 8.56 1.37 -16.05
N GLU A 271 7.70 2.21 -16.62
CA GLU A 271 7.55 3.61 -16.22
C GLU A 271 7.25 3.76 -14.72
N ASP A 272 6.46 2.85 -14.14
CA ASP A 272 6.19 2.79 -12.70
C ASP A 272 7.47 2.62 -11.86
N MET A 273 8.34 1.70 -12.28
CA MET A 273 9.60 1.47 -11.59
C MET A 273 10.54 2.68 -11.74
N GLN A 274 10.57 3.30 -12.93
CA GLN A 274 11.31 4.55 -13.15
C GLN A 274 10.80 5.68 -12.27
N ALA A 275 9.48 5.81 -12.11
CA ALA A 275 8.88 6.77 -11.21
C ALA A 275 9.33 6.53 -9.77
N GLY A 276 9.25 5.28 -9.31
CA GLY A 276 9.73 4.88 -7.98
C GLY A 276 11.20 5.24 -7.74
N LEU A 277 12.09 5.00 -8.71
CA LEU A 277 13.53 5.30 -8.61
C LEU A 277 13.85 6.79 -8.42
N ARG A 278 12.92 7.69 -8.73
CA ARG A 278 13.08 9.14 -8.51
C ARG A 278 12.80 9.54 -7.06
N SER A 279 12.23 8.66 -6.24
CA SER A 279 11.87 8.92 -4.84
C SER A 279 13.10 9.21 -3.99
N ARG A 280 13.05 10.28 -3.19
CA ARG A 280 14.18 10.78 -2.39
C ARG A 280 13.72 11.75 -1.31
N TYR A 281 14.61 12.04 -0.37
CA TYR A 281 14.42 13.22 0.48
C TYR A 281 14.82 14.48 -0.29
N ALA A 282 14.03 15.53 -0.10
CA ALA A 282 14.35 16.86 -0.59
C ALA A 282 13.95 17.88 0.47
N ASP A 283 14.70 18.97 0.58
CA ASP A 283 14.22 20.14 1.33
C ASP A 283 12.92 20.70 0.69
N PRO A 284 12.12 21.50 1.42
CA PRO A 284 10.81 21.93 0.93
C PRO A 284 10.86 22.72 -0.38
N ARG A 285 11.93 23.49 -0.62
CA ARG A 285 12.09 24.27 -1.87
C ARG A 285 12.37 23.33 -3.03
N SER A 286 13.30 22.39 -2.86
CA SER A 286 13.57 21.35 -3.84
C SER A 286 12.34 20.48 -4.10
N ALA A 287 11.59 20.13 -3.06
CA ALA A 287 10.35 19.36 -3.18
C ALA A 287 9.31 20.09 -4.07
N ALA A 288 9.14 21.41 -3.88
CA ALA A 288 8.23 22.21 -4.71
C ALA A 288 8.67 22.28 -6.19
N VAL A 289 9.98 22.37 -6.47
CA VAL A 289 10.51 22.34 -7.85
C VAL A 289 10.24 20.99 -8.50
N LEU A 290 10.52 19.90 -7.78
CA LEU A 290 10.30 18.54 -8.27
C LEU A 290 8.82 18.25 -8.51
N PHE A 291 7.95 18.76 -7.64
CA PHE A 291 6.52 18.73 -7.84
C PHE A 291 6.10 19.45 -9.13
N GLY A 292 6.60 20.67 -9.35
CA GLY A 292 6.30 21.41 -10.58
C GLY A 292 6.76 20.69 -11.85
N GLN A 293 7.93 20.05 -11.81
CA GLN A 293 8.44 19.23 -12.92
C GLN A 293 7.54 18.01 -13.20
N GLU A 294 7.07 17.34 -12.15
CA GLU A 294 6.21 16.16 -12.29
C GLU A 294 4.81 16.54 -12.79
N TYR A 295 4.26 17.67 -12.31
CA TYR A 295 3.02 18.22 -12.83
C TYR A 295 3.14 18.58 -14.32
N ALA A 296 4.21 19.28 -14.72
CA ALA A 296 4.47 19.63 -16.11
C ALA A 296 4.65 18.41 -17.01
N ARG A 297 5.16 17.29 -16.46
CA ARG A 297 5.28 16.01 -17.19
C ARG A 297 3.91 15.43 -17.55
N HIS A 298 2.95 15.47 -16.62
CA HIS A 298 1.60 14.94 -16.83
C HIS A 298 0.68 15.88 -17.61
N LEU A 299 0.97 17.19 -17.65
CA LEU A 299 0.11 18.22 -18.26
C LEU A 299 -0.31 17.90 -19.71
N PRO A 300 0.58 17.50 -20.64
CA PRO A 300 0.17 17.21 -22.02
C PRO A 300 -0.86 16.07 -22.14
N LEU A 301 -0.75 15.05 -21.27
CA LEU A 301 -1.70 13.95 -21.24
C LEU A 301 -3.07 14.42 -20.75
N LEU A 302 -3.09 15.28 -19.74
CA LEU A 302 -4.33 15.83 -19.17
C LEU A 302 -5.06 16.72 -20.18
N GLU A 303 -4.33 17.61 -20.87
CA GLU A 303 -4.88 18.45 -21.93
C GLU A 303 -5.48 17.62 -23.08
N GLN A 304 -4.80 16.53 -23.47
CA GLN A 304 -5.33 15.61 -24.48
C GLN A 304 -6.68 15.00 -24.05
N TYR A 305 -6.76 14.47 -22.83
CA TYR A 305 -7.97 13.82 -22.35
C TYR A 305 -9.08 14.80 -21.99
N GLU A 306 -8.75 16.03 -21.58
CA GLU A 306 -9.73 17.08 -21.36
C GLU A 306 -10.55 17.34 -22.62
N ALA A 307 -9.89 17.41 -23.78
CA ALA A 307 -10.56 17.54 -25.08
C ALA A 307 -11.47 16.33 -25.38
N GLU A 308 -11.00 15.11 -25.15
CA GLU A 308 -11.77 13.87 -25.37
C GLU A 308 -12.97 13.72 -24.42
N LEU A 309 -12.84 14.17 -23.17
CA LEU A 309 -13.88 14.12 -22.15
C LEU A 309 -14.95 15.18 -22.39
N LYS A 310 -14.55 16.35 -22.92
CA LYS A 310 -15.47 17.42 -23.31
C LYS A 310 -16.46 16.96 -24.38
N GLU A 311 -16.02 16.14 -25.35
CA GLU A 311 -16.91 15.50 -26.32
C GLU A 311 -17.95 14.57 -25.66
N ALA A 312 -17.61 13.97 -24.53
CA ALA A 312 -18.51 13.11 -23.74
C ALA A 312 -19.40 13.89 -22.75
N GLY A 313 -19.36 15.24 -22.77
CA GLY A 313 -20.10 16.09 -21.84
C GLY A 313 -19.53 16.10 -20.42
N LEU A 314 -18.24 15.78 -20.27
CA LEU A 314 -17.51 15.81 -19.01
C LEU A 314 -16.44 16.90 -19.02
N LYS A 315 -16.17 17.50 -17.86
CA LYS A 315 -15.06 18.42 -17.64
C LYS A 315 -14.05 17.73 -16.72
N LEU A 316 -12.78 17.71 -17.12
CA LEU A 316 -11.70 17.25 -16.26
C LEU A 316 -11.22 18.44 -15.43
N LEU A 317 -11.34 18.37 -14.11
CA LEU A 317 -10.75 19.31 -13.19
C LEU A 317 -9.44 18.72 -12.69
N TYR A 318 -8.32 19.41 -12.91
CA TYR A 318 -7.02 18.95 -12.45
C TYR A 318 -6.17 20.12 -11.98
N GLY A 319 -5.32 19.85 -11.01
CA GLY A 319 -4.51 20.92 -10.45
C GLY A 319 -3.63 20.49 -9.29
N PRO A 320 -2.69 21.36 -8.92
CA PRO A 320 -1.87 21.20 -7.75
C PRO A 320 -2.74 21.32 -6.50
N LEU A 321 -2.61 20.36 -5.60
CA LEU A 321 -3.22 20.41 -4.29
C LEU A 321 -2.11 20.54 -3.25
N ASP A 322 -2.09 21.64 -2.52
CA ASP A 322 -1.24 21.87 -1.35
C ASP A 322 -2.13 22.32 -0.20
N ARG A 323 -2.29 21.45 0.82
CA ARG A 323 -3.19 21.71 1.94
C ARG A 323 -2.71 22.84 2.86
N ASN A 324 -1.43 23.23 2.79
CA ASN A 324 -0.80 24.12 3.77
C ASN A 324 -0.36 25.46 3.19
N ARG A 325 -0.57 25.71 1.89
CA ARG A 325 0.00 26.88 1.21
C ARG A 325 -1.09 27.83 0.75
N GLU A 326 -1.23 28.95 1.45
CA GLU A 326 -2.02 30.09 0.99
C GLU A 326 -1.33 30.73 -0.25
N GLY A 327 -2.09 31.02 -1.31
CA GLY A 327 -1.64 31.90 -2.40
C GLY A 327 -1.21 31.25 -3.72
N TRP A 328 -1.57 29.99 -4.01
CA TRP A 328 -1.59 29.54 -5.42
C TRP A 328 -2.93 29.97 -6.06
N PRO A 329 -2.91 30.55 -7.28
CA PRO A 329 -4.10 31.15 -7.88
C PRO A 329 -5.19 30.16 -8.31
N GLU A 330 -4.94 28.85 -8.25
CA GLU A 330 -5.85 27.80 -8.75
C GLU A 330 -5.85 26.55 -7.85
N GLN A 331 -5.95 26.71 -6.52
CA GLN A 331 -6.19 25.54 -5.66
C GLN A 331 -7.61 25.03 -5.83
N ILE A 332 -7.73 23.73 -6.14
CA ILE A 332 -9.03 23.05 -6.16
C ILE A 332 -9.44 22.79 -4.71
N CYS A 333 -10.52 23.43 -4.25
CA CYS A 333 -11.16 23.05 -2.99
C CYS A 333 -11.71 21.62 -3.14
N LEU A 334 -11.14 20.69 -2.37
CA LEU A 334 -11.64 19.33 -2.32
C LEU A 334 -12.86 19.24 -1.41
N PRO A 335 -13.81 18.33 -1.71
CA PRO A 335 -14.74 17.87 -0.68
C PRO A 335 -13.94 17.38 0.53
N PRO A 336 -14.48 17.51 1.75
CA PRO A 336 -13.94 16.86 2.94
C PRO A 336 -14.19 15.35 2.85
N ALA A 337 -13.58 14.69 1.87
CA ALA A 337 -13.49 13.25 1.86
C ALA A 337 -12.45 12.83 2.89
N ASP A 338 -12.69 11.65 3.47
CA ASP A 338 -11.81 10.91 4.36
C ASP A 338 -10.47 10.61 3.69
N TRP A 339 -9.65 11.64 3.45
CA TRP A 339 -8.28 11.53 2.98
C TRP A 339 -7.39 11.62 4.22
N PRO A 340 -6.50 10.64 4.46
CA PRO A 340 -5.59 10.69 5.60
C PRO A 340 -4.85 12.03 5.63
N ASP A 341 -4.79 12.68 6.80
CA ASP A 341 -4.07 13.94 7.04
C ASP A 341 -2.54 13.85 6.78
N ALA A 342 -2.07 12.75 6.20
CA ALA A 342 -0.69 12.42 5.92
C ALA A 342 -0.16 13.01 4.59
N TYR A 343 -1.02 13.59 3.76
CA TYR A 343 -0.65 14.08 2.43
C TYR A 343 -0.62 15.61 2.39
N GLU A 344 0.58 16.20 2.22
CA GLU A 344 0.77 17.65 2.17
C GLU A 344 0.62 18.20 0.75
N CYS A 345 1.21 17.55 -0.27
CA CYS A 345 1.14 18.03 -1.65
C CYS A 345 1.01 16.90 -2.69
N GLY A 346 0.22 17.15 -3.73
CA GLY A 346 0.07 16.23 -4.86
C GLY A 346 -0.71 16.83 -6.01
N ILE A 347 -0.97 16.00 -7.03
CA ILE A 347 -1.80 16.40 -8.18
C ILE A 347 -3.17 15.78 -8.00
N PHE A 348 -4.19 16.62 -7.98
CA PHE A 348 -5.58 16.17 -7.88
C PHE A 348 -6.23 16.17 -9.26
N PHE A 349 -7.08 15.17 -9.50
CA PHE A 349 -7.90 15.01 -10.69
C PHE A 349 -9.32 14.65 -10.29
N CYS A 350 -10.31 15.26 -10.92
CA CYS A 350 -11.72 14.95 -10.74
C CYS A 350 -12.48 15.12 -12.05
N LEU A 351 -13.46 14.25 -12.28
CA LEU A 351 -14.42 14.42 -13.36
C LEU A 351 -15.65 15.16 -12.88
N LEU A 352 -16.02 16.18 -13.64
CA LEU A 352 -17.21 16.98 -13.43
C LEU A 352 -18.21 16.79 -14.56
N LYS A 353 -19.49 16.85 -14.21
CA LYS A 353 -20.60 17.01 -15.14
C LYS A 353 -21.52 18.09 -14.59
N ASP A 354 -21.81 19.10 -15.41
CA ASP A 354 -22.60 20.28 -15.01
C ASP A 354 -22.07 20.95 -13.72
N GLY A 355 -20.73 21.01 -13.58
CA GLY A 355 -20.05 21.58 -12.41
C GLY A 355 -20.03 20.71 -11.15
N ARG A 356 -20.59 19.50 -11.19
CA ARG A 356 -20.66 18.58 -10.04
C ARG A 356 -19.80 17.33 -10.24
N MET A 357 -19.31 16.77 -9.14
CA MET A 357 -18.51 15.54 -9.18
C MET A 357 -19.31 14.37 -9.73
N VAL A 358 -18.61 13.52 -10.49
CA VAL A 358 -19.19 12.34 -11.11
C VAL A 358 -18.87 11.11 -10.27
N TYR A 359 -19.86 10.23 -10.14
CA TYR A 359 -19.78 8.99 -9.38
C TYR A 359 -20.00 7.80 -10.31
N SER A 360 -19.38 6.66 -10.02
CA SER A 360 -19.68 5.42 -10.73
C SER A 360 -20.95 4.80 -10.14
N LYS A 361 -21.85 4.24 -10.96
CA LYS A 361 -23.00 3.46 -10.44
C LYS A 361 -22.59 2.26 -9.58
N ARG A 362 -21.34 1.81 -9.67
CA ARG A 362 -20.79 0.68 -8.91
C ARG A 362 -20.00 1.08 -7.68
N GLU A 363 -19.44 2.27 -7.66
CA GLU A 363 -18.55 2.73 -6.60
C GLU A 363 -19.20 3.95 -5.95
N GLU A 364 -19.54 3.86 -4.66
CA GLU A 364 -20.12 4.96 -3.87
C GLU A 364 -19.11 6.09 -3.57
N ALA A 365 -17.99 6.14 -4.31
CA ALA A 365 -16.94 7.12 -4.16
C ALA A 365 -16.88 8.05 -5.38
N PRO A 366 -16.56 9.34 -5.17
CA PRO A 366 -16.37 10.26 -6.27
C PRO A 366 -15.22 9.82 -7.17
N LEU A 367 -15.39 9.97 -8.47
CA LEU A 367 -14.38 9.64 -9.48
C LEU A 367 -13.29 10.71 -9.48
N SER A 368 -12.38 10.54 -8.53
CA SER A 368 -11.25 11.42 -8.29
C SER A 368 -10.01 10.60 -7.99
N VAL A 369 -8.86 11.15 -8.35
CA VAL A 369 -7.54 10.58 -8.06
C VAL A 369 -6.68 11.67 -7.46
N PHE A 370 -5.96 11.33 -6.41
CA PHE A 370 -4.90 12.15 -5.86
C PHE A 370 -3.59 11.41 -6.05
N LEU A 371 -2.65 12.04 -6.76
CA LEU A 371 -1.29 11.56 -6.91
C LEU A 371 -0.42 12.27 -5.88
N PRO A 372 -0.09 11.63 -4.76
CA PRO A 372 0.83 12.21 -3.79
C PRO A 372 2.21 12.37 -4.42
N VAL A 373 2.82 13.54 -4.22
CA VAL A 373 4.18 13.83 -4.71
C VAL A 373 5.10 14.24 -3.56
N VAL A 374 4.58 14.96 -2.57
CA VAL A 374 5.33 15.32 -1.36
C VAL A 374 4.60 14.84 -0.13
N LEU A 375 5.29 14.05 0.67
CA LEU A 375 4.79 13.48 1.91
C LEU A 375 5.53 14.10 3.09
N ARG A 376 4.81 14.65 4.07
CA ARG A 376 5.42 14.97 5.36
C ARG A 376 5.76 13.68 6.08
N ALA A 377 6.91 13.67 6.76
CA ALA A 377 7.17 12.63 7.74
C ALA A 377 6.10 12.71 8.85
N PRO A 378 5.42 11.60 9.22
CA PRO A 378 4.54 11.57 10.38
C PRO A 378 5.24 12.09 11.64
N LEU A 379 4.47 12.67 12.56
CA LEU A 379 5.01 13.30 13.78
C LEU A 379 5.86 12.34 14.63
N TRP A 380 5.51 11.05 14.63
CA TRP A 380 6.27 10.01 15.31
C TRP A 380 7.59 9.64 14.59
N VAL A 381 7.67 9.80 13.27
CA VAL A 381 8.94 9.68 12.51
C VAL A 381 9.84 10.85 12.89
N SER A 382 9.27 12.05 13.06
CA SER A 382 10.00 13.19 13.59
C SER A 382 10.63 12.89 14.95
N ASN A 383 9.93 12.14 15.80
CA ASN A 383 10.49 11.67 17.07
C ASN A 383 11.53 10.55 16.91
N ALA A 384 11.40 9.65 15.94
CA ALA A 384 12.35 8.54 15.76
C ALA A 384 13.69 8.97 15.13
N PHE A 385 13.67 10.03 14.31
CA PHE A 385 14.82 10.49 13.53
C PHE A 385 15.14 11.95 13.89
N PRO A 386 16.22 12.21 14.66
CA PRO A 386 16.56 13.54 15.18
C PRO A 386 16.64 14.66 14.14
N GLU A 387 17.05 14.32 12.91
CA GLU A 387 17.10 15.20 11.75
C GLU A 387 15.73 15.82 11.37
N PHE A 388 14.63 15.26 11.86
CA PHE A 388 13.27 15.78 11.68
C PHE A 388 12.72 16.47 12.95
N ARG A 389 13.45 16.48 14.09
CA ARG A 389 12.97 17.03 15.38
C ARG A 389 13.00 18.56 15.49
N SER A 390 13.67 19.28 14.60
CA SER A 390 13.88 20.73 14.77
C SER A 390 12.87 21.56 13.96
N GLY A 391 12.17 22.48 14.62
CA GLY A 391 11.13 23.35 14.06
C GLY A 391 11.64 24.45 13.12
N SER A 392 12.55 24.13 12.20
CA SER A 392 12.99 25.05 11.14
C SER A 392 12.13 24.87 9.88
N GLN A 393 12.00 25.93 9.08
CA GLN A 393 11.31 25.91 7.78
C GLN A 393 12.04 25.08 6.71
N ASP A 394 13.21 24.51 7.02
CA ASP A 394 14.07 23.76 6.09
C ASP A 394 14.01 22.23 6.32
N GLN A 395 12.93 21.71 6.93
CA GLN A 395 12.77 20.27 7.17
C GLN A 395 12.75 19.48 5.86
N PRO A 396 13.60 18.44 5.69
CA PRO A 396 13.53 17.58 4.52
C PRO A 396 12.18 16.87 4.46
N ALA A 397 11.43 17.08 3.39
CA ALA A 397 10.24 16.33 3.07
C ALA A 397 10.62 15.02 2.37
N LEU A 398 9.84 13.97 2.59
CA LEU A 398 9.95 12.77 1.78
C LEU A 398 9.24 13.04 0.46
N VAL A 399 9.99 13.22 -0.61
CA VAL A 399 9.44 13.29 -1.96
C VAL A 399 9.30 11.87 -2.46
N PHE A 400 8.10 11.34 -2.31
CA PHE A 400 7.75 10.01 -2.76
C PHE A 400 6.96 10.14 -4.06
N PHE A 401 7.56 9.68 -5.16
CA PHE A 401 6.83 9.57 -6.41
C PHE A 401 6.10 8.24 -6.38
N GLN A 402 4.79 8.30 -6.19
CA GLN A 402 3.98 7.11 -6.37
C GLN A 402 4.21 6.61 -7.81
N PRO A 403 4.44 5.29 -8.01
CA PRO A 403 4.43 4.69 -9.33
C PRO A 403 3.03 4.88 -9.90
N PHE A 404 2.85 5.94 -10.66
CA PHE A 404 1.66 6.22 -11.43
C PHE A 404 2.13 6.61 -12.82
N ALA A 405 2.35 5.60 -13.66
CA ALA A 405 2.73 5.79 -15.05
C ALA A 405 1.69 6.62 -15.80
N ASP A 406 2.12 7.33 -16.84
CA ASP A 406 1.23 7.98 -17.80
C ASP A 406 0.26 6.96 -18.42
N SER A 407 0.68 5.69 -18.57
CA SER A 407 -0.20 4.62 -19.00
C SER A 407 -1.35 4.33 -18.04
N ASP A 408 -1.11 4.42 -16.72
CA ASP A 408 -2.13 4.17 -15.71
C ASP A 408 -3.12 5.31 -15.63
N LEU A 409 -2.64 6.56 -15.68
CA LEU A 409 -3.47 7.75 -15.82
C LEU A 409 -4.33 7.67 -17.09
N GLY A 410 -3.71 7.31 -18.22
CA GLY A 410 -4.43 7.15 -19.49
C GLY A 410 -5.46 6.02 -19.48
N ASN A 411 -5.17 4.90 -18.82
CA ASN A 411 -6.11 3.78 -18.65
C ASN A 411 -7.29 4.18 -17.75
N TRP A 412 -7.01 4.90 -16.66
CA TRP A 412 -8.01 5.45 -15.76
C TRP A 412 -8.95 6.40 -16.54
N LEU A 413 -8.40 7.38 -17.26
CA LEU A 413 -9.19 8.33 -18.06
C LEU A 413 -10.03 7.64 -19.16
N LYS A 414 -9.46 6.63 -19.85
CA LYS A 414 -10.19 5.81 -20.85
C LYS A 414 -11.36 5.05 -20.24
N LEU A 415 -11.17 4.46 -19.05
CA LEU A 415 -12.22 3.73 -18.35
C LEU A 415 -13.43 4.65 -18.10
N PHE A 416 -13.20 5.88 -17.64
CA PHE A 416 -14.28 6.82 -17.36
C PHE A 416 -14.97 7.35 -18.59
N ARG A 417 -14.22 7.66 -19.66
CA ARG A 417 -14.82 7.96 -20.96
C ARG A 417 -15.76 6.83 -21.40
N GLY A 418 -15.34 5.58 -21.23
CA GLY A 418 -16.16 4.40 -21.52
C GLY A 418 -17.39 4.25 -20.63
N LEU A 419 -17.29 4.60 -19.33
CA LEU A 419 -18.43 4.59 -18.41
C LEU A 419 -19.44 5.70 -18.74
N ALA A 420 -18.95 6.89 -19.09
CA ALA A 420 -19.74 8.03 -19.49
C ALA A 420 -20.53 7.75 -20.77
N ALA A 421 -19.85 7.22 -21.80
CA ALA A 421 -20.47 6.82 -23.07
C ALA A 421 -21.57 5.76 -22.89
N LYS A 422 -21.47 4.93 -21.84
CA LYS A 422 -22.46 3.89 -21.50
C LYS A 422 -23.56 4.37 -20.55
N GLY A 423 -23.57 5.64 -20.14
CA GLY A 423 -24.55 6.17 -19.18
C GLY A 423 -24.43 5.56 -17.77
N ASN A 424 -23.23 5.08 -17.40
CA ASN A 424 -22.96 4.44 -16.11
C ASN A 424 -22.35 5.39 -15.07
N ILE A 425 -22.50 6.68 -15.30
CA ILE A 425 -22.11 7.74 -14.40
C ILE A 425 -23.33 8.32 -13.68
N LEU A 426 -23.15 8.73 -12.43
CA LEU A 426 -24.13 9.41 -11.59
C LEU A 426 -23.61 10.80 -11.24
N VAL A 427 -24.54 11.72 -11.03
CA VAL A 427 -24.29 13.05 -10.48
C VAL A 427 -25.28 13.23 -9.35
N HIS A 428 -24.80 13.47 -8.14
CA HIS A 428 -25.69 13.74 -7.01
C HIS A 428 -26.21 15.18 -7.13
N ALA A 429 -27.53 15.33 -7.29
CA ALA A 429 -28.17 16.64 -7.47
C ALA A 429 -28.06 17.54 -6.22
N ASP A 430 -27.93 16.90 -5.06
CA ASP A 430 -27.86 17.56 -3.75
C ASP A 430 -26.47 18.14 -3.43
N GLU A 431 -25.44 17.81 -4.23
CA GLU A 431 -24.11 18.40 -4.07
C GLU A 431 -24.00 19.76 -4.76
N PRO A 432 -23.44 20.78 -4.07
CA PRO A 432 -23.19 22.08 -4.69
C PRO A 432 -22.13 21.95 -5.79
N PRO A 433 -22.20 22.77 -6.85
CA PRO A 433 -21.16 22.81 -7.88
C PRO A 433 -19.80 23.19 -7.29
N VAL A 434 -18.72 22.59 -7.80
CA VAL A 434 -17.34 22.84 -7.32
C VAL A 434 -16.92 24.30 -7.56
N ASP A 435 -17.41 24.93 -8.62
CA ASP A 435 -17.13 26.36 -8.92
C ASP A 435 -17.69 27.32 -7.85
N VAL A 436 -18.71 26.90 -7.07
CA VAL A 436 -19.26 27.69 -5.95
C VAL A 436 -18.36 27.61 -4.70
N GLN A 437 -17.54 26.56 -4.59
CA GLN A 437 -16.62 26.37 -3.46
C GLN A 437 -15.31 27.14 -3.64
N ASN A 438 -14.86 27.36 -4.88
CA ASN A 438 -13.65 28.13 -5.20
C ASN A 438 -13.87 29.67 -5.23
N GLY A 439 -15.11 30.15 -5.07
CA GLY A 439 -15.51 31.56 -5.27
C GLY A 439 -15.73 32.38 -3.98
N GLY A 440 -15.05 32.07 -2.88
CA GLY A 440 -15.16 32.81 -1.63
C GLY A 440 -14.11 33.93 -1.48
N THR A 441 -14.52 35.17 -1.80
CA THR A 441 -13.83 36.48 -1.63
C THR A 441 -12.86 36.88 -2.75
N ALA A 442 -12.90 38.07 -3.36
CA ALA A 442 -13.49 39.34 -2.96
C ALA A 442 -14.12 40.07 -4.15
N ASP A 443 -15.32 40.61 -3.95
CA ASP A 443 -15.91 41.65 -4.79
C ASP A 443 -15.57 43.00 -4.11
N PRO A 444 -14.63 43.82 -4.61
CA PRO A 444 -14.17 45.01 -3.90
C PRO A 444 -15.07 46.24 -4.12
N GLU A 445 -16.24 46.11 -4.74
CA GLU A 445 -17.10 47.25 -5.05
C GLU A 445 -18.54 47.07 -4.57
N ARG A 446 -18.75 47.05 -3.26
CA ARG A 446 -20.02 47.49 -2.64
C ARG A 446 -19.85 47.74 -1.15
N GLY A 447 -19.63 49.01 -0.80
CA GLY A 447 -19.59 49.44 0.60
C GLY A 447 -19.13 50.88 0.79
N GLY A 448 -19.72 51.80 0.02
CA GLY A 448 -19.59 53.22 0.33
C GLY A 448 -20.32 53.58 1.62
N ASN A 449 -19.68 54.48 2.37
CA ASN A 449 -20.21 55.47 3.29
C ASN A 449 -20.84 55.01 4.62
N GLY A 450 -20.26 55.52 5.72
CA GLY A 450 -21.06 56.08 6.81
C GLY A 450 -20.57 55.76 8.21
N PHE A 451 -19.75 56.70 8.74
CA PHE A 451 -19.39 56.93 10.15
C PHE A 451 -18.41 55.99 10.84
#